data_AF-A0A1W2DBX1-F1
#
_entry.id   AF-A0A1W2DBX1-F1
#
_cell.length_a   1.000
_cell.length_b   1.000
_cell.length_c   1.000
_cell.angle_alpha   90.00
_cell.angle_beta   90.00
_cell.angle_gamma   90.00
#
_symmetry.space_group_name_H-M   'P 1'
#
loop_
_entity.id
_entity.type
_entity.pdbx_description
1 polymer ?
#
loop_
_entity_poly.entity_id
_entity_poly.type
_entity_poly.pdbx_seq_one_letter_code
_entity_poly.pdbx_strand_id
1 'polypeptide(L)' 'MEAVPTTSEPVLTQTEIIDCVEDAFLSGAATVTDLLDAALRCQARPAVFAALVQLSERSYVSVMDVLANLPDLPYTAD' A
#
# COMPACT_ATOMS: atom_id res chain seq x y z
N MET A 1 6.67 31.15 20.41
CA MET A 1 5.66 30.24 19.84
C MET A 1 5.26 30.92 18.54
N GLU A 2 5.38 30.32 17.36
CA GLU A 2 4.67 29.11 16.95
C GLU A 2 5.44 28.43 15.81
N ALA A 3 5.76 27.15 15.99
CA ALA A 3 6.03 26.24 14.88
C ALA A 3 4.94 25.19 14.98
N VAL A 4 3.84 25.39 14.25
CA VAL A 4 2.94 24.28 13.91
C VAL A 4 3.45 23.74 12.59
N PRO A 5 4.25 22.66 12.56
CA PRO A 5 4.30 21.87 11.35
C PRO A 5 2.91 21.24 11.24
N THR A 6 2.01 21.85 10.48
CA THR A 6 0.97 21.09 9.80
C THR A 6 1.71 20.18 8.84
N THR A 7 2.19 19.06 9.38
CA THR A 7 2.54 17.90 8.59
C THR A 7 1.22 17.49 7.97
N SER A 8 0.90 18.06 6.81
CA SER A 8 -0.01 17.44 5.88
C SER A 8 0.62 16.09 5.62
N GLU A 9 0.16 15.08 6.34
CA GLU A 9 0.50 13.71 6.02
C GLU A 9 0.13 13.55 4.54
N PRO A 10 1.10 13.26 3.65
CA PRO A 10 0.78 13.04 2.26
C PRO A 10 -0.32 12.01 2.21
N VAL A 11 -1.38 12.36 1.50
CA VAL A 11 -2.54 11.51 1.31
C VAL A 11 -2.02 10.19 0.77
N LEU A 12 -2.35 9.08 1.42
CA LEU A 12 -1.93 7.76 0.96
C LEU A 12 -2.45 7.57 -0.47
N THR A 13 -1.53 7.46 -1.42
CA THR A 13 -1.87 7.29 -2.84
C THR A 13 -1.81 5.83 -3.22
N GLN A 14 -2.61 5.45 -4.21
CA GLN A 14 -2.54 4.10 -4.79
C GLN A 14 -1.13 3.80 -5.35
N THR A 15 -0.47 4.80 -5.94
CA THR A 15 0.89 4.69 -6.49
C THR A 15 1.91 4.27 -5.43
N GLU A 16 1.83 4.83 -4.23
CA GLU A 16 2.73 4.48 -3.12
C GLU A 16 2.56 3.00 -2.71
N ILE A 17 1.32 2.50 -2.73
CA ILE A 17 1.04 1.08 -2.46
C ILE A 17 1.57 0.22 -3.60
N ILE A 18 1.31 0.59 -4.85
CA ILE A 18 1.79 -0.14 -6.04
C ILE A 18 3.30 -0.33 -5.96
N ASP A 19 4.06 0.75 -5.76
CA ASP A 19 5.52 0.71 -5.70
C ASP A 19 6.02 -0.21 -4.57
N CYS A 20 5.35 -0.18 -3.41
CA CYS A 20 5.68 -1.06 -2.29
C CYS A 20 5.36 -2.53 -2.52
N VAL A 21 4.26 -2.85 -3.21
CA VAL A 21 3.77 -4.23 -3.34
C VAL A 21 4.15 -4.90 -4.65
N GLU A 22 4.52 -4.15 -5.69
CA GLU A 22 4.89 -4.69 -7.00
C GLU A 22 6.04 -5.70 -6.90
N ASP A 23 7.01 -5.44 -6.00
CA ASP A 23 8.13 -6.35 -5.72
C ASP A 23 7.65 -7.73 -5.20
N ALA A 24 6.56 -7.77 -4.43
CA ALA A 24 5.98 -9.02 -3.94
C ALA A 24 5.51 -9.93 -5.07
N PHE A 25 5.13 -9.35 -6.22
CA PHE A 25 4.63 -10.08 -7.38
C PHE A 25 5.74 -10.61 -8.31
N LEU A 26 7.02 -10.27 -8.06
CA LEU A 26 8.14 -10.80 -8.85
C LEU A 26 8.25 -12.33 -8.77
N SER A 27 7.78 -12.93 -7.67
CA SER A 27 7.74 -14.39 -7.48
C SER A 27 6.42 -15.04 -7.94
N GLY A 28 5.45 -14.25 -8.44
CA GLY A 28 4.14 -14.72 -8.89
C GLY A 28 2.99 -14.17 -8.05
N ALA A 29 2.09 -15.06 -7.61
CA ALA A 29 0.95 -14.66 -6.77
C ALA A 29 1.43 -14.31 -5.36
N ALA A 30 0.99 -13.15 -4.85
CA ALA A 30 1.35 -12.63 -3.53
C ALA A 30 0.16 -12.73 -2.57
N THR A 31 0.41 -13.17 -1.33
CA THR A 31 -0.59 -13.16 -0.26
C THR A 31 -0.53 -11.84 0.52
N VAL A 32 -1.55 -11.56 1.35
CA VAL A 32 -1.51 -10.38 2.24
C VAL A 32 -0.23 -10.33 3.07
N THR A 33 0.27 -11.48 3.54
CA THR A 33 1.54 -11.57 4.26
C THR A 33 2.73 -11.14 3.39
N ASP A 34 2.78 -11.56 2.12
CA ASP A 34 3.82 -11.14 1.18
C ASP A 34 3.74 -9.64 0.88
N LEU A 35 2.52 -9.08 0.76
CA LEU A 35 2.30 -7.64 0.56
C LEU A 35 2.78 -6.84 1.79
N LEU A 36 2.51 -7.34 3.01
CA LEU A 36 2.97 -6.72 4.25
C LEU A 36 4.50 -6.81 4.39
N ASP A 37 5.11 -7.94 4.00
CA ASP A 37 6.57 -8.11 4.01
C ASP A 37 7.24 -7.18 2.99
N ALA A 38 6.67 -7.06 1.78
CA ALA A 38 7.16 -6.12 0.76
C ALA A 38 7.01 -4.66 1.22
N ALA A 39 5.87 -4.31 1.83
CA ALA A 39 5.68 -3.01 2.45
C ALA A 39 6.68 -2.73 3.58
N LEU A 40 7.06 -3.75 4.37
CA LEU A 40 8.12 -3.63 5.38
C LEU A 40 9.48 -3.37 4.75
N ARG A 41 9.83 -4.11 3.68
CA ARG A 41 11.09 -3.92 2.94
C ARG A 41 11.18 -2.55 2.28
N CYS A 42 10.06 -2.04 1.77
CA CYS A 42 9.97 -0.70 1.17
C CYS A 42 9.88 0.43 2.22
N GLN A 43 9.90 0.10 3.52
CA GLN A 43 9.73 1.05 4.63
C GLN A 43 8.43 1.87 4.50
N ALA A 44 7.35 1.21 4.07
CA ALA A 44 6.06 1.83 3.85
C ALA A 44 5.51 2.49 5.11
N ARG A 45 4.65 3.49 4.92
CA ARG A 45 4.00 4.19 6.04
C ARG A 45 2.98 3.27 6.72
N PRO A 46 2.69 3.48 8.02
CA PRO A 46 1.65 2.73 8.74
C PRO A 46 0.27 2.76 8.07
N ALA A 47 -0.03 3.80 7.28
CA ALA A 47 -1.25 3.90 6.49
C ALA A 47 -1.33 2.80 5.39
N VAL A 48 -0.21 2.46 4.74
CA VAL A 48 -0.14 1.34 3.76
C VAL A 48 -0.48 0.03 4.45
N PHE A 49 0.12 -0.23 5.62
CA PHE A 49 -0.16 -1.41 6.42
C PHE A 49 -1.64 -1.50 6.82
N ALA A 50 -2.22 -0.40 7.27
CA ALA A 50 -3.64 -0.35 7.64
C ALA A 50 -4.56 -0.64 6.43
N ALA A 51 -4.16 -0.24 5.23
CA ALA A 51 -4.89 -0.55 4.00
C ALA A 51 -4.75 -2.03 3.61
N LEU A 52 -3.53 -2.58 3.67
CA LEU A 52 -3.24 -3.98 3.35
C LEU A 52 -3.89 -4.97 4.34
N VAL A 53 -3.96 -4.65 5.64
CA VAL A 53 -4.60 -5.51 6.65
C VAL A 53 -6.12 -5.59 6.46
N GLN A 54 -6.74 -4.63 5.78
CA GLN A 54 -8.18 -4.68 5.45
C GLN A 54 -8.48 -5.60 4.26
N LEU A 55 -7.46 -6.04 3.51
CA LEU A 55 -7.63 -6.96 2.41
C LEU A 55 -8.08 -8.33 2.91
N SER A 56 -8.84 -9.03 2.06
CA SER A 56 -9.19 -10.42 2.32
C SER A 56 -7.95 -11.29 2.24
N GLU A 57 -7.82 -12.23 3.18
CA GLU A 57 -6.69 -13.17 3.23
C GLU A 57 -6.79 -14.16 2.06
N ARG A 58 -6.27 -13.75 0.90
CA ARG A 58 -6.26 -14.50 -0.36
C ARG A 58 -4.98 -14.25 -1.14
N SER A 59 -4.71 -15.10 -2.12
CA SER A 59 -3.64 -14.88 -3.09
C SER A 59 -4.10 -13.91 -4.16
N TYR A 60 -3.40 -12.80 -4.28
CA TYR A 60 -3.57 -11.83 -5.35
C TYR A 60 -2.64 -12.19 -6.49
N VAL A 61 -3.14 -12.12 -7.72
CA VAL A 61 -2.36 -12.45 -8.93
C VAL A 61 -1.65 -11.24 -9.52
N SER A 62 -2.06 -10.03 -9.13
CA SER A 62 -1.53 -8.76 -9.66
C SER A 62 -1.83 -7.60 -8.72
N VAL A 63 -1.05 -6.52 -8.84
CA VAL A 63 -1.26 -5.29 -8.08
C VAL A 63 -2.64 -4.67 -8.34
N MET A 64 -3.15 -4.72 -9.57
CA MET A 64 -4.50 -4.26 -9.90
C MET A 64 -5.59 -4.99 -9.09
N ASP A 65 -5.40 -6.30 -8.82
CA ASP A 65 -6.34 -7.08 -8.02
C ASP A 65 -6.29 -6.64 -6.54
N VAL A 66 -5.12 -6.24 -6.04
CA VAL A 66 -4.96 -5.65 -4.71
C VAL A 66 -5.71 -4.31 -4.63
N LEU A 67 -5.45 -3.40 -5.57
CA LEU A 67 -6.09 -2.08 -5.62
C LEU A 67 -7.62 -2.17 -5.72
N ALA A 68 -8.13 -3.10 -6.53
CA ALA A 68 -9.57 -3.33 -6.65
C ALA A 68 -10.24 -3.81 -5.34
N ASN A 69 -9.45 -4.29 -4.38
CA ASN A 69 -9.93 -4.77 -3.08
C ASN A 69 -9.55 -3.84 -1.93
N LEU A 70 -8.79 -2.77 -2.19
CA LEU A 70 -8.51 -1.74 -1.20
C LEU A 70 -9.72 -0.82 -1.01
N PRO A 71 -9.90 -0.23 0.18
CA PRO A 71 -10.87 0.84 0.39
C PRO A 71 -10.54 2.04 -0.50
N ASP A 72 -11.55 2.84 -0.87
CA ASP A 72 -11.45 3.98 -1.79
C ASP A 72 -10.33 4.94 -1.37
N LEU A 73 -9.15 4.75 -1.97
CA LEU A 73 -7.97 5.58 -1.78
C LEU A 73 -7.87 6.53 -2.97
N PRO A 74 -7.60 7.82 -2.72
CA PRO A 74 -7.48 8.79 -3.80
C PRO A 74 -6.36 8.37 -4.75
N TYR A 75 -6.71 8.22 -6.02
CA TYR A 75 -5.75 8.01 -7.10
C TYR A 75 -5.10 9.35 -7.43
N THR A 76 -3.78 9.45 -7.26
CA THR A 76 -3.02 10.62 -7.73
C THR A 76 -2.29 10.21 -9.00
N ALA A 77 -2.81 10.64 -10.14
CA ALA A 77 -2.05 10.65 -11.39
C ALA A 77 -1.05 11.81 -11.26
N ASP A 78 0.21 11.50 -10.97
CA ASP A 78 1.29 12.46 -11.20
C ASP A 78 1.57 12.57 -12.71
#